data_AF-A0A938MPQ7-F1
#
_entry.id   AF-A0A938MPQ7-F1
#
_cell.length_a   1.000
_cell.length_b   1.000
_cell.length_c   1.000
_cell.angle_alpha   90.00
_cell.angle_beta   90.00
_cell.angle_gamma   90.00
#
_symmetry.space_group_name_H-M   'P 1'
#
loop_
_entity.id
_entity.type
_entity.pdbx_description
1 polymer ?
#
loop_
_entity_poly.entity_id
_entity_poly.type
_entity_poly.pdbx_seq_one_letter_code
_entity_poly.pdbx_strand_id
1 'polypeptide(L)'
;MKRRSFLQTLAGFAITGGLARTSQAADAAAVPSYLKNHADLFAKDPRAAALQWFREAKFGLFMHYGLYSLEGRHEWLQLRELIPVAEYAKLKDRFTAEKFDADFITDLALAAEMRYVNITTRHHDSFCLFATRQTDFHSVNSPAKRDLVGELAAACRKKGLGLCLYYSHGRDWRHPHAPNNDQWRGSARPKYDPPEPTYAYGHDHDLQKYLDFMTAQITELLTNYGPIAAIWLDGIAVPLSGDRTKFKCQELYDHIH
;
A
#
# COMPACT_ATOMS: atom_id res chain seq x y z
N MET A 1 -0.08 34.43 -38.17
CA MET A 1 -1.29 35.22 -38.46
C MET A 1 -2.21 34.41 -39.38
N LYS A 2 -3.36 33.97 -38.86
CA LYS A 2 -4.57 33.35 -39.47
C LYS A 2 -4.51 32.55 -40.79
N ARG A 3 -5.02 31.29 -40.74
CA ARG A 3 -5.90 30.60 -41.74
C ARG A 3 -6.38 29.27 -41.11
N ARG A 4 -7.53 29.24 -40.41
CA ARG A 4 -8.90 28.90 -40.85
C ARG A 4 -9.04 27.63 -41.71
N SER A 5 -9.63 26.62 -41.05
CA SER A 5 -10.29 25.39 -41.49
C SER A 5 -11.26 25.56 -42.68
N PHE A 6 -11.38 24.52 -43.55
CA PHE A 6 -12.66 23.83 -43.82
C PHE A 6 -12.49 22.57 -44.72
N LEU A 7 -13.02 21.44 -44.21
CA LEU A 7 -13.76 20.35 -44.85
C LEU A 7 -13.39 19.84 -46.26
N GLN A 8 -12.99 18.56 -46.33
CA GLN A 8 -13.20 17.71 -47.49
C GLN A 8 -14.09 16.51 -47.12
N THR A 9 -15.16 16.39 -47.88
CA THR A 9 -16.16 15.32 -47.92
C THR A 9 -15.53 14.03 -48.43
N LEU A 10 -15.69 12.92 -47.71
CA LEU A 10 -15.40 11.57 -48.21
C LEU A 10 -16.71 10.79 -48.35
N ALA A 11 -17.09 10.54 -49.60
CA ALA A 11 -17.97 9.46 -49.99
C ALA A 11 -17.09 8.23 -50.28
N GLY A 12 -17.41 7.07 -49.71
CA GLY A 12 -16.68 5.84 -50.05
C GLY A 12 -17.04 4.63 -49.20
N PHE A 13 -17.85 3.75 -49.80
CA PHE A 13 -17.94 2.30 -49.58
C PHE A 13 -18.32 1.76 -48.19
N ALA A 14 -19.58 1.34 -48.09
CA ALA A 14 -20.02 0.36 -47.11
C ALA A 14 -19.41 -1.02 -47.43
N ILE A 15 -18.47 -1.46 -46.60
CA ILE A 15 -18.06 -2.87 -46.51
C ILE A 15 -18.65 -3.40 -45.21
N THR A 16 -19.70 -4.21 -45.32
CA THR A 16 -20.25 -4.99 -44.21
C THR A 16 -19.29 -6.13 -43.88
N GLY A 17 -18.23 -5.81 -43.14
CA GLY A 17 -17.37 -6.80 -42.49
C GLY A 17 -17.97 -7.18 -41.15
N GLY A 18 -18.49 -8.40 -41.05
CA GLY A 18 -18.91 -8.98 -39.79
C GLY A 18 -17.72 -9.03 -38.82
N LEU A 19 -17.74 -8.17 -37.80
CA LEU A 19 -16.85 -8.29 -36.66
C LEU A 19 -17.27 -9.53 -35.89
N ALA A 20 -16.63 -10.66 -36.20
CA ALA A 20 -16.55 -11.78 -35.28
C ALA A 20 -15.94 -11.22 -33.99
N ARG A 21 -16.79 -11.07 -32.96
CA ARG A 21 -16.32 -10.88 -31.59
C ARG A 21 -15.58 -12.14 -31.21
N THR A 22 -14.26 -12.14 -31.36
CA THR A 22 -13.43 -13.03 -30.57
C THR A 22 -13.68 -12.64 -29.13
N SER A 23 -14.44 -13.48 -28.41
CA SER A 23 -14.46 -13.44 -26.96
C SER A 23 -13.03 -13.65 -26.53
N GLN A 24 -12.36 -12.57 -26.14
CA GLN A 24 -11.10 -12.66 -25.42
C GLN A 24 -11.44 -13.40 -24.13
N ALA A 25 -11.14 -14.69 -24.09
CA ALA A 25 -11.12 -15.43 -22.84
C ALA A 25 -10.27 -14.59 -21.88
N ALA A 26 -10.83 -14.28 -20.71
CA ALA A 26 -10.06 -13.65 -19.65
C ALA A 26 -8.76 -14.44 -19.51
N ASP A 27 -7.64 -13.77 -19.75
CA ASP A 27 -6.32 -14.40 -19.65
C ASP A 27 -6.24 -15.00 -18.25
N ALA A 28 -6.20 -16.33 -18.16
CA ALA A 28 -6.21 -16.99 -16.86
C ALA A 28 -4.97 -16.51 -16.12
N ALA A 29 -5.18 -15.75 -15.04
CA ALA A 29 -4.09 -15.16 -14.28
C ALA A 29 -3.05 -16.24 -13.96
N ALA A 30 -1.81 -16.04 -14.40
CA ALA A 30 -0.74 -17.01 -14.19
C ALA A 30 -0.63 -17.33 -12.70
N VAL A 31 -0.49 -18.62 -12.36
CA VAL A 31 -0.38 -19.08 -10.97
C VAL A 31 0.77 -18.32 -10.28
N PRO A 32 0.50 -17.62 -9.16
CA PRO A 32 1.55 -16.93 -8.41
C PRO A 32 2.69 -17.88 -8.03
N SER A 33 3.93 -17.43 -8.08
CA SER A 33 5.09 -18.32 -7.90
C SER A 33 5.12 -19.00 -6.52
N TYR A 34 4.61 -18.33 -5.47
CA TYR A 34 4.46 -18.90 -4.13
C TYR A 34 3.33 -19.94 -4.02
N LEU A 35 2.40 -19.98 -4.99
CA LEU A 35 1.32 -20.97 -5.10
C LEU A 35 1.63 -22.11 -6.09
N LYS A 36 2.88 -22.25 -6.57
CA LYS A 36 3.22 -23.28 -7.57
C LYS A 36 2.80 -24.71 -7.17
N ASN A 37 2.90 -25.05 -5.88
CA ASN A 37 2.50 -26.36 -5.34
C ASN A 37 0.99 -26.48 -5.08
N HIS A 38 0.24 -25.41 -5.33
CA HIS A 38 -1.21 -25.30 -5.15
C HIS A 38 -1.90 -24.95 -6.49
N ALA A 39 -1.23 -25.11 -7.63
CA ALA A 39 -1.71 -24.68 -8.94
C ALA A 39 -3.08 -25.29 -9.30
N ASP A 40 -3.27 -26.58 -9.03
CA ASP A 40 -4.53 -27.28 -9.32
C ASP A 40 -5.70 -26.75 -8.49
N LEU A 41 -5.44 -26.40 -7.22
CA LEU A 41 -6.45 -25.79 -6.37
C LEU A 41 -6.69 -24.33 -6.79
N PHE A 42 -5.64 -23.59 -7.13
CA PHE A 42 -5.75 -22.20 -7.56
C PHE A 42 -6.58 -22.07 -8.84
N ALA A 43 -6.43 -23.00 -9.80
CA ALA A 43 -7.23 -23.03 -11.02
C ALA A 43 -8.74 -23.25 -10.77
N LYS A 44 -9.11 -23.86 -9.64
CA LYS A 44 -10.50 -24.14 -9.25
C LYS A 44 -11.07 -23.08 -8.30
N ASP A 45 -10.27 -22.67 -7.32
CA ASP A 45 -10.63 -21.73 -6.26
C ASP A 45 -9.35 -21.02 -5.76
N PRO A 46 -9.03 -19.83 -6.32
CA PRO A 46 -7.89 -19.02 -5.89
C PRO A 46 -7.88 -18.69 -4.40
N ARG A 47 -9.07 -18.49 -3.80
CA ARG A 47 -9.20 -18.14 -2.38
C ARG A 47 -8.87 -19.34 -1.51
N ALA A 48 -9.40 -20.53 -1.83
CA ALA A 48 -9.06 -21.75 -1.11
C ALA A 48 -7.56 -22.08 -1.23
N ALA A 49 -6.97 -21.90 -2.41
CA ALA A 49 -5.53 -22.09 -2.61
C ALA A 49 -4.69 -21.15 -1.74
N ALA A 50 -5.02 -19.86 -1.71
CA ALA A 50 -4.32 -18.88 -0.88
C ALA A 50 -4.45 -19.20 0.62
N LEU A 51 -5.65 -19.58 1.09
CA LEU A 51 -5.88 -19.96 2.49
C LEU A 51 -5.16 -21.25 2.87
N GLN A 52 -5.14 -22.25 1.99
CA GLN A 52 -4.39 -23.49 2.21
C GLN A 52 -2.90 -23.21 2.28
N TRP A 53 -2.35 -22.50 1.28
CA TRP A 53 -0.95 -22.13 1.26
C TRP A 53 -0.54 -21.38 2.54
N PHE A 54 -1.33 -20.41 3.02
CA PHE A 54 -0.97 -19.65 4.21
C PHE A 54 -0.93 -20.52 5.48
N ARG A 55 -1.85 -21.50 5.61
CA ARG A 55 -1.82 -22.48 6.71
C ARG A 55 -0.58 -23.37 6.67
N GLU A 56 -0.12 -23.72 5.47
CA GLU A 56 1.08 -24.53 5.26
C GLU A 56 2.38 -23.73 5.38
N ALA A 57 2.32 -22.43 5.05
CA ALA A 57 3.46 -21.52 5.06
C ALA A 57 4.09 -21.42 6.45
N LYS A 58 3.27 -21.33 7.50
CA LYS A 58 3.58 -21.34 8.95
C LYS A 58 4.55 -20.28 9.48
N PHE A 59 5.58 -19.92 8.73
CA PHE A 59 6.68 -19.09 9.17
C PHE A 59 7.07 -18.07 8.09
N GLY A 60 7.27 -16.82 8.50
CA GLY A 60 7.57 -15.70 7.62
C GLY A 60 8.36 -14.61 8.32
N LEU A 61 8.98 -13.74 7.53
CA LEU A 61 9.70 -12.57 7.99
C LEU A 61 8.74 -11.38 8.09
N PHE A 62 8.81 -10.60 9.15
CA PHE A 62 8.13 -9.30 9.22
C PHE A 62 9.16 -8.19 9.46
N MET A 63 9.24 -7.25 8.51
CA MET A 63 10.10 -6.09 8.54
C MET A 63 9.31 -4.81 8.80
N HIS A 64 9.59 -4.18 9.93
CA HIS A 64 9.25 -2.77 10.17
C HIS A 64 10.45 -1.92 9.77
N TYR A 65 10.30 -1.19 8.67
CA TYR A 65 11.32 -0.32 8.12
C TYR A 65 10.69 1.00 7.65
N GLY A 66 11.37 2.11 7.90
CA GLY A 66 10.85 3.45 7.58
C GLY A 66 11.75 4.55 8.12
N LEU A 67 11.23 5.79 8.21
CA LEU A 67 12.00 6.93 8.70
C LEU A 67 12.46 6.74 10.15
N TYR A 68 11.64 6.11 10.99
CA TYR A 68 11.96 5.78 12.37
C TYR A 68 13.23 4.91 12.51
N SER A 69 13.64 4.18 11.48
CA SER A 69 14.88 3.39 11.48
C SER A 69 16.13 4.26 11.49
N LEU A 70 16.07 5.51 10.98
CA LEU A 70 17.20 6.46 11.03
C LEU A 70 17.53 6.88 12.47
N GLU A 71 16.54 6.82 13.35
CA GLU A 71 16.64 7.28 14.73
C GLU A 71 16.98 6.15 15.71
N GLY A 72 16.99 4.89 15.25
CA GLY A 72 17.48 3.73 16.01
C GLY A 72 16.71 3.41 17.30
N ARG A 73 15.47 3.89 17.45
CA ARG A 73 14.66 3.78 18.67
C ARG A 73 13.45 2.87 18.50
N HIS A 74 12.34 3.40 17.98
CA HIS A 74 11.10 2.65 17.73
C HIS A 74 10.18 3.38 16.75
N GLU A 75 9.26 2.65 16.13
CA GLU A 75 8.29 3.13 15.14
C GLU A 75 7.23 4.08 15.69
N TRP A 76 7.03 4.13 17.01
CA TRP A 76 6.13 5.08 17.69
C TRP A 76 6.80 6.39 18.10
N LEU A 77 7.98 6.69 17.55
CA LEU A 77 8.80 7.84 17.95
C LEU A 77 8.01 9.15 17.87
N GLN A 78 7.38 9.41 16.72
CA GLN A 78 6.62 10.64 16.49
C GLN A 78 5.51 10.83 17.53
N LEU A 79 4.79 9.75 17.89
CA LEU A 79 3.71 9.81 18.87
C LEU A 79 4.22 10.03 20.29
N ARG A 80 5.18 9.20 20.72
CA ARG A 80 5.60 9.16 22.13
C ARG A 80 6.43 10.36 22.54
N GLU A 81 7.19 10.92 21.60
CA GLU A 81 8.05 12.09 21.85
C GLU A 81 7.41 13.40 21.37
N LEU A 82 6.16 13.36 20.90
CA LEU A 82 5.41 14.53 20.41
C LEU A 82 6.20 15.34 19.38
N ILE A 83 6.90 14.66 18.46
CA ILE A 83 7.70 15.31 17.42
C ILE A 83 6.75 15.96 16.41
N PRO A 84 6.78 17.29 16.22
CA PRO A 84 5.89 17.98 15.28
C PRO A 84 5.96 17.39 13.88
N VAL A 85 4.84 17.42 13.13
CA VAL A 85 4.75 16.75 11.82
C VAL A 85 5.82 17.26 10.85
N ALA A 86 6.03 18.58 10.81
CA ALA A 86 7.05 19.20 9.96
C ALA A 86 8.49 18.84 10.38
N GLU A 87 8.73 18.61 11.67
CA GLU A 87 10.06 18.22 12.18
C GLU A 87 10.36 16.76 11.82
N TYR A 88 9.41 15.85 12.09
CA TYR A 88 9.57 14.43 11.74
C TYR A 88 9.72 14.24 10.23
N ALA A 89 9.01 15.04 9.42
CA ALA A 89 9.09 14.96 7.96
C ALA A 89 10.50 15.22 7.39
N LYS A 90 11.38 15.95 8.11
CA LYS A 90 12.78 16.17 7.70
C LYS A 90 13.60 14.90 7.65
N LEU A 91 13.19 13.83 8.35
CA LEU A 91 13.85 12.52 8.27
C LEU A 91 13.86 11.98 6.83
N LYS A 92 12.85 12.33 6.02
CA LYS A 92 12.82 11.98 4.59
C LYS A 92 14.07 12.45 3.85
N ASP A 93 14.63 13.62 4.20
CA ASP A 93 15.79 14.21 3.51
C ASP A 93 17.11 13.50 3.83
N ARG A 94 17.09 12.59 4.81
CA ARG A 94 18.23 11.74 5.20
C ARG A 94 18.03 10.26 4.82
N PHE A 95 16.86 9.90 4.29
CA PHE A 95 16.53 8.51 3.99
C PHE A 95 17.14 8.08 2.65
N THR A 96 18.30 7.40 2.70
CA THR A 96 19.00 6.89 1.51
C THR A 96 18.69 5.43 1.19
N ALA A 97 18.31 4.64 2.21
CA ALA A 97 18.15 3.18 2.11
C ALA A 97 19.35 2.48 1.42
N GLU A 98 20.56 3.00 1.60
CA GLU A 98 21.75 2.59 0.83
C GLU A 98 22.11 1.11 1.00
N LYS A 99 21.80 0.52 2.17
CA LYS A 99 22.02 -0.91 2.48
C LYS A 99 20.78 -1.77 2.33
N PHE A 100 19.68 -1.23 1.81
CA PHE A 100 18.51 -2.03 1.51
C PHE A 100 18.80 -2.90 0.28
N ASP A 101 18.75 -4.22 0.48
CA ASP A 101 19.01 -5.22 -0.54
C ASP A 101 17.90 -6.28 -0.49
N ALA A 102 17.00 -6.23 -1.47
CA ALA A 102 15.88 -7.16 -1.58
C ALA A 102 16.32 -8.61 -1.81
N ASP A 103 17.44 -8.83 -2.51
CA ASP A 103 17.96 -10.17 -2.74
C ASP A 103 18.53 -10.74 -1.44
N PHE A 104 19.33 -9.97 -0.70
CA PHE A 104 19.83 -10.39 0.62
C PHE A 104 18.70 -10.72 1.59
N ILE A 105 17.69 -9.86 1.70
CA ILE A 105 16.53 -10.06 2.58
C ILE A 105 15.82 -11.38 2.25
N THR A 106 15.59 -11.63 0.95
CA THR A 106 14.87 -12.84 0.51
C THR A 106 15.73 -14.10 0.62
N ASP A 107 17.05 -14.00 0.42
CA ASP A 107 17.98 -15.11 0.67
C ASP A 107 18.05 -15.47 2.14
N LEU A 108 18.08 -14.47 3.02
CA LEU A 108 17.99 -14.68 4.47
C LEU A 108 16.69 -15.39 4.85
N ALA A 109 15.55 -14.94 4.31
CA ALA A 109 14.26 -15.58 4.57
C ALA A 109 14.25 -17.05 4.16
N LEU A 110 14.79 -17.38 2.98
CA LEU A 110 14.89 -18.76 2.51
C LEU A 110 15.86 -19.60 3.34
N ALA A 111 17.02 -19.06 3.69
CA ALA A 111 18.00 -19.73 4.54
C ALA A 111 17.44 -20.04 5.94
N ALA A 112 16.53 -19.19 6.43
CA ALA A 112 15.77 -19.41 7.66
C ALA A 112 14.49 -20.24 7.46
N GLU A 113 14.29 -20.84 6.28
CA GLU A 113 13.13 -21.66 5.90
C GLU A 113 11.76 -20.94 5.92
N MET A 114 11.75 -19.61 5.93
CA MET A 114 10.54 -18.81 5.84
C MET A 114 9.88 -18.96 4.46
N ARG A 115 8.56 -18.73 4.40
CA ARG A 115 7.75 -18.89 3.18
C ARG A 115 7.20 -17.58 2.62
N TYR A 116 7.26 -16.52 3.41
CA TYR A 116 6.81 -15.19 3.00
C TYR A 116 7.59 -14.08 3.70
N VAL A 117 7.58 -12.89 3.09
CA VAL A 117 8.13 -11.66 3.66
C VAL A 117 7.00 -10.63 3.76
N ASN A 118 6.83 -10.03 4.93
CA ASN A 118 5.92 -8.93 5.21
C ASN A 118 6.73 -7.65 5.44
N ILE A 119 6.39 -6.56 4.75
CA ILE A 119 7.05 -5.27 4.90
C ILE A 119 6.04 -4.15 5.18
N THR A 120 6.39 -3.22 6.07
CA THR A 120 5.65 -1.97 6.25
C THR A 120 5.69 -1.11 5.00
N THR A 121 4.66 -1.18 4.16
CA THR A 121 4.54 -0.30 2.97
C THR A 121 4.33 1.15 3.37
N ARG A 122 3.56 1.35 4.44
CA ARG A 122 3.32 2.62 5.13
C ARG A 122 3.01 2.34 6.59
N HIS A 123 3.77 2.92 7.52
CA HIS A 123 3.47 2.85 8.95
C HIS A 123 2.61 4.06 9.40
N HIS A 124 2.38 4.21 10.70
CA HIS A 124 1.57 5.30 11.26
C HIS A 124 2.12 6.70 10.93
N ASP A 125 3.41 6.85 10.67
CA ASP A 125 4.04 8.13 10.31
C ASP A 125 3.73 8.60 8.86
N SER A 126 2.97 7.79 8.10
CA SER A 126 2.54 8.05 6.72
C SER A 126 3.64 7.95 5.66
N PHE A 127 4.90 7.67 6.03
CA PHE A 127 5.97 7.52 5.03
C PHE A 127 5.78 6.24 4.22
N CYS A 128 5.70 6.37 2.90
CA CYS A 128 5.49 5.24 2.00
C CYS A 128 6.81 4.71 1.44
N LEU A 129 7.04 3.40 1.50
CA LEU A 129 8.21 2.72 0.92
C LEU A 129 8.06 2.36 -0.56
N PHE A 130 7.00 2.87 -1.20
CA PHE A 130 6.58 2.51 -2.55
C PHE A 130 6.26 3.73 -3.41
N ALA A 131 6.21 3.56 -4.73
CA ALA A 131 5.94 4.64 -5.69
C ALA A 131 4.44 4.99 -5.75
N THR A 132 3.94 5.69 -4.74
CA THR A 132 2.55 6.18 -4.70
C THR A 132 2.37 7.49 -5.45
N ARG A 133 1.19 7.70 -6.07
CA ARG A 133 0.80 9.00 -6.65
C ARG A 133 0.06 9.89 -5.66
N GLN A 134 -0.24 9.37 -4.46
CA GLN A 134 -1.14 10.01 -3.51
C GLN A 134 -0.44 11.03 -2.60
N THR A 135 0.89 10.98 -2.50
CA THR A 135 1.69 11.91 -1.69
C THR A 135 3.13 11.96 -2.16
N ASP A 136 3.79 13.11 -1.97
CA ASP A 136 5.25 13.26 -2.15
C ASP A 136 6.07 12.71 -0.97
N PHE A 137 5.42 12.21 0.09
CA PHE A 137 6.08 11.69 1.29
C PHE A 137 6.38 10.18 1.18
N HIS A 138 7.27 9.83 0.24
CA HIS A 138 7.62 8.44 -0.06
C HIS A 138 9.10 8.27 -0.46
N SER A 139 9.58 7.03 -0.47
CA SER A 139 10.99 6.66 -0.69
C SER A 139 11.53 7.08 -2.06
N VAL A 140 10.73 7.03 -3.12
CA VAL A 140 11.16 7.48 -4.46
C VAL A 140 11.40 8.99 -4.50
N ASN A 141 10.72 9.76 -3.64
CA ASN A 141 10.96 11.20 -3.52
C ASN A 141 11.91 11.58 -2.37
N SER A 142 12.59 10.61 -1.76
CA SER A 142 13.69 10.81 -0.80
C SER A 142 15.05 10.69 -1.49
N PRO A 143 16.19 10.91 -0.82
CA PRO A 143 17.52 10.56 -1.36
C PRO A 143 17.65 9.10 -1.80
N ALA A 144 16.82 8.18 -1.29
CA ALA A 144 16.82 6.78 -1.72
C ALA A 144 16.49 6.62 -3.20
N LYS A 145 15.59 7.44 -3.76
CA LYS A 145 15.15 7.39 -5.17
C LYS A 145 14.74 6.00 -5.66
N ARG A 146 14.21 5.17 -4.76
CA ARG A 146 13.92 3.74 -5.00
C ARG A 146 12.53 3.35 -4.53
N ASP A 147 11.88 2.47 -5.30
CA ASP A 147 10.65 1.79 -4.91
C ASP A 147 11.01 0.47 -4.21
N LEU A 148 11.11 0.53 -2.88
CA LEU A 148 11.64 -0.59 -2.10
C LEU A 148 10.66 -1.77 -2.04
N VAL A 149 9.35 -1.49 -2.06
CA VAL A 149 8.31 -2.52 -2.18
C VAL A 149 8.38 -3.19 -3.55
N GLY A 150 8.63 -2.42 -4.62
CA GLY A 150 8.84 -2.92 -5.98
C GLY A 150 10.02 -3.89 -6.08
N GLU A 151 11.15 -3.52 -5.49
CA GLU A 151 12.34 -4.38 -5.44
C GLU A 151 12.07 -5.68 -4.68
N LEU A 152 11.41 -5.60 -3.51
CA LEU A 152 11.06 -6.79 -2.71
C LEU A 152 10.07 -7.70 -3.45
N ALA A 153 9.09 -7.11 -4.16
CA ALA A 153 8.12 -7.85 -4.95
C ALA A 153 8.78 -8.64 -6.09
N ALA A 154 9.74 -8.03 -6.79
CA ALA A 154 10.50 -8.70 -7.83
C ALA A 154 11.33 -9.87 -7.27
N ALA A 155 12.03 -9.64 -6.15
CA ALA A 155 12.85 -10.66 -5.50
C ALA A 155 12.00 -11.85 -4.97
N CYS A 156 10.87 -11.55 -4.29
CA CYS A 156 9.95 -12.57 -3.80
C CYS A 156 9.39 -13.42 -4.95
N ARG A 157 8.94 -12.78 -6.05
CA ARG A 157 8.44 -13.47 -7.23
C ARG A 157 9.48 -14.41 -7.82
N LYS A 158 10.71 -13.93 -8.01
CA LYS A 158 11.85 -14.70 -8.56
C LYS A 158 12.16 -15.94 -7.71
N LYS A 159 12.01 -15.83 -6.38
CA LYS A 159 12.41 -16.88 -5.43
C LYS A 159 11.25 -17.74 -4.91
N GLY A 160 10.02 -17.46 -5.33
CA GLY A 160 8.83 -18.21 -4.92
C GLY A 160 8.41 -17.95 -3.47
N LEU A 161 8.79 -16.81 -2.90
CA LEU A 161 8.31 -16.33 -1.59
C LEU A 161 6.99 -15.57 -1.78
N GLY A 162 6.06 -15.73 -0.84
CA GLY A 162 4.88 -14.86 -0.76
C GLY A 162 5.29 -13.45 -0.34
N LEU A 163 4.83 -12.42 -1.05
CA LEU A 163 4.95 -11.03 -0.59
C LEU A 163 3.69 -10.65 0.19
N CYS A 164 3.87 -10.28 1.45
CA CYS A 164 2.83 -9.70 2.29
C CYS A 164 3.09 -8.20 2.47
N LEU A 165 2.03 -7.40 2.48
CA LEU A 165 2.11 -5.95 2.57
C LEU A 165 1.43 -5.48 3.85
N TYR A 166 2.20 -4.95 4.80
CA TYR A 166 1.62 -4.26 5.94
C TYR A 166 1.21 -2.84 5.51
N TYR A 167 0.05 -2.40 5.98
CA TYR A 167 -0.45 -1.05 5.76
C TYR A 167 -1.13 -0.52 7.03
N SER A 168 -0.66 0.63 7.53
CA SER A 168 -1.30 1.33 8.64
C SER A 168 -2.64 1.89 8.20
N HIS A 169 -3.73 1.18 8.49
CA HIS A 169 -5.08 1.52 8.04
C HIS A 169 -5.75 2.50 9.00
N GLY A 170 -5.82 2.16 10.28
CA GLY A 170 -6.55 2.93 11.28
C GLY A 170 -5.82 4.19 11.78
N ARG A 171 -4.55 4.37 11.42
CA ARG A 171 -3.71 5.47 11.91
C ARG A 171 -2.92 6.11 10.78
N ASP A 172 -2.87 7.44 10.83
CA ASP A 172 -1.96 8.25 10.04
C ASP A 172 -1.70 9.55 10.81
N TRP A 173 -0.43 9.79 11.16
CA TRP A 173 0.02 10.92 11.97
C TRP A 173 0.43 12.13 11.12
N ARG A 174 0.20 12.10 9.81
CA ARG A 174 0.55 13.19 8.89
C ARG A 174 -0.63 13.69 8.09
N HIS A 175 -1.52 12.79 7.63
CA HIS A 175 -2.62 13.17 6.76
C HIS A 175 -3.63 14.08 7.50
N PRO A 176 -3.95 15.29 6.99
CA PRO A 176 -4.76 16.28 7.70
C PRO A 176 -6.12 15.77 8.16
N HIS A 177 -6.73 14.90 7.36
CA HIS A 177 -8.07 14.36 7.59
C HIS A 177 -8.09 12.92 8.15
N ALA A 178 -6.93 12.38 8.58
CA ALA A 178 -6.90 11.10 9.28
C ALA A 178 -7.75 11.12 10.57
N PRO A 179 -8.07 9.96 11.18
CA PRO A 179 -8.74 9.91 12.48
C PRO A 179 -8.10 10.84 13.50
N ASN A 180 -8.93 11.68 14.12
CA ASN A 180 -8.52 12.71 15.05
C ASN A 180 -8.73 12.31 16.53
N ASN A 181 -8.20 13.10 17.45
CA ASN A 181 -8.27 12.79 18.88
C ASN A 181 -9.64 13.11 19.50
N ASP A 182 -10.40 14.03 18.92
CA ASP A 182 -11.74 14.44 19.38
C ASP A 182 -12.81 13.37 19.11
N GLN A 183 -12.77 12.70 17.96
CA GLN A 183 -13.78 11.69 17.59
C GLN A 183 -13.33 10.25 17.90
N TRP A 184 -12.04 10.01 18.15
CA TRP A 184 -11.45 8.67 18.24
C TRP A 184 -10.63 8.44 19.52
N ARG A 185 -11.28 8.65 20.68
CA ARG A 185 -10.78 8.38 22.06
C ARG A 185 -9.41 8.96 22.40
N GLY A 186 -9.04 10.07 21.78
CA GLY A 186 -7.87 10.85 22.18
C GLY A 186 -6.52 10.20 21.93
N SER A 187 -6.43 9.07 21.23
CA SER A 187 -5.13 8.42 20.99
C SER A 187 -4.84 8.15 19.52
N ALA A 188 -5.64 8.66 18.59
CA ALA A 188 -5.49 8.42 17.15
C ALA A 188 -4.20 9.02 16.59
N ARG A 189 -3.79 10.20 17.09
CA ARG A 189 -2.62 10.98 16.65
C ARG A 189 -1.92 11.66 17.85
N PRO A 190 -0.70 12.22 17.67
CA PRO A 190 0.00 12.90 18.75
C PRO A 190 -0.82 14.07 19.33
N LYS A 191 -0.74 14.26 20.65
CA LYS A 191 -1.41 15.35 21.37
C LYS A 191 -0.45 16.52 21.50
N TYR A 192 -0.34 17.31 20.45
CA TYR A 192 0.49 18.51 20.46
C TYR A 192 -0.18 19.65 21.25
N ASP A 193 0.64 20.47 21.90
CA ASP A 193 0.26 21.72 22.54
C ASP A 193 1.30 22.80 22.17
N PRO A 194 0.97 23.78 21.31
CA PRO A 194 -0.34 24.02 20.69
C PRO A 194 -0.74 22.94 19.65
N PRO A 195 -2.01 22.89 19.21
CA PRO A 195 -2.46 21.94 18.19
C PRO A 195 -1.64 22.01 16.89
N GLU A 196 -1.45 20.87 16.24
CA GLU A 196 -0.68 20.77 14.99
C GLU A 196 -1.38 21.51 13.84
N PRO A 197 -0.73 22.52 13.24
CA PRO A 197 -1.35 23.40 12.25
C PRO A 197 -1.74 22.69 10.95
N THR A 198 -1.11 21.56 10.62
CA THR A 198 -1.41 20.80 9.39
C THR A 198 -2.66 19.94 9.49
N TYR A 199 -3.21 19.73 10.69
CA TYR A 199 -4.39 18.90 10.88
C TYR A 199 -5.68 19.67 10.65
N ALA A 200 -6.65 19.01 10.02
CA ALA A 200 -8.02 19.50 9.95
C ALA A 200 -8.78 19.15 11.25
N TYR A 201 -9.65 20.06 11.68
CA TYR A 201 -10.45 19.96 12.90
C TYR A 201 -11.88 20.46 12.67
N GLY A 202 -12.82 20.02 13.52
CA GLY A 202 -14.20 20.50 13.48
C GLY A 202 -14.83 20.37 12.09
N HIS A 203 -15.40 21.47 11.59
CA HIS A 203 -16.07 21.51 10.28
C HIS A 203 -15.14 21.33 9.07
N ASP A 204 -13.83 21.56 9.22
CA ASP A 204 -12.85 21.37 8.14
C ASP A 204 -12.39 19.90 8.02
N HIS A 205 -12.62 19.10 9.06
CA HIS A 205 -12.25 17.68 9.06
C HIS A 205 -13.23 16.85 8.22
N ASP A 206 -12.69 16.00 7.34
CA ASP A 206 -13.46 15.19 6.40
C ASP A 206 -12.77 13.84 6.23
N LEU A 207 -13.23 12.86 7.01
CA LEU A 207 -12.66 11.51 7.00
C LEU A 207 -12.70 10.86 5.61
N GLN A 208 -13.66 11.19 4.74
CA GLN A 208 -13.78 10.56 3.43
C GLN A 208 -12.54 10.82 2.58
N LYS A 209 -11.92 12.01 2.68
CA LYS A 209 -10.64 12.31 2.01
C LYS A 209 -9.51 11.35 2.41
N TYR A 210 -9.46 10.97 3.69
CA TYR A 210 -8.49 9.98 4.18
C TYR A 210 -8.83 8.57 3.71
N LEU A 211 -10.11 8.19 3.69
CA LEU A 211 -10.54 6.89 3.18
C LEU A 211 -10.22 6.76 1.68
N ASP A 212 -10.49 7.78 0.88
CA ASP A 212 -10.18 7.81 -0.56
C ASP A 212 -8.67 7.71 -0.80
N PHE A 213 -7.87 8.48 -0.05
CA PHE A 213 -6.42 8.39 -0.05
C PHE A 213 -5.93 6.97 0.24
N MET A 214 -6.48 6.32 1.27
CA MET A 214 -6.11 4.95 1.60
C MET A 214 -6.53 3.94 0.55
N THR A 215 -7.77 4.01 0.07
CA THR A 215 -8.28 3.12 -0.96
C THR A 215 -7.45 3.24 -2.24
N ALA A 216 -7.05 4.45 -2.62
CA ALA A 216 -6.17 4.67 -3.76
C ALA A 216 -4.77 4.03 -3.55
N GLN A 217 -4.16 4.22 -2.38
CA GLN A 217 -2.86 3.58 -2.07
C GLN A 217 -2.94 2.05 -2.04
N ILE A 218 -3.99 1.49 -1.43
CA ILE A 218 -4.21 0.03 -1.42
C ILE A 218 -4.44 -0.49 -2.85
N THR A 219 -5.15 0.27 -3.68
CA THR A 219 -5.30 -0.06 -5.11
C THR A 219 -3.94 -0.11 -5.81
N GLU A 220 -3.09 0.91 -5.62
CA GLU A 220 -1.73 0.94 -6.18
C GLU A 220 -0.91 -0.28 -5.71
N LEU A 221 -0.98 -0.63 -4.43
CA LEU A 221 -0.27 -1.77 -3.84
C LEU A 221 -0.72 -3.12 -4.41
N LEU A 222 -2.03 -3.30 -4.65
CA LEU A 222 -2.60 -4.56 -5.12
C LEU A 222 -2.59 -4.71 -6.66
N THR A 223 -2.25 -3.65 -7.40
CA THR A 223 -2.26 -3.67 -8.87
C THR A 223 -0.87 -3.50 -9.51
N ASN A 224 0.06 -2.79 -8.86
CA ASN A 224 1.36 -2.45 -9.47
C ASN A 224 2.49 -3.44 -9.12
N TYR A 225 2.30 -4.30 -8.11
CA TYR A 225 3.37 -5.12 -7.53
C TYR A 225 3.25 -6.62 -7.83
N GLY A 226 2.34 -6.99 -8.72
CA GLY A 226 2.05 -8.39 -9.07
C GLY A 226 1.25 -9.10 -7.96
N PRO A 227 1.21 -10.45 -7.97
CA PRO A 227 0.44 -11.20 -6.99
C PRO A 227 0.92 -10.97 -5.55
N ILE A 228 0.01 -10.49 -4.71
CA ILE A 228 0.24 -10.25 -3.28
C ILE A 228 -0.34 -11.42 -2.48
N ALA A 229 0.46 -11.99 -1.59
CA ALA A 229 0.08 -13.14 -0.77
C ALA A 229 -0.88 -12.76 0.37
N ALA A 230 -0.68 -11.60 0.99
CA ALA A 230 -1.58 -11.04 1.99
C ALA A 230 -1.41 -9.53 2.13
N ILE A 231 -2.48 -8.85 2.55
CA ILE A 231 -2.42 -7.48 3.07
C ILE A 231 -2.69 -7.51 4.58
N TRP A 232 -1.82 -6.87 5.36
CA TRP A 232 -1.87 -6.84 6.82
C TRP A 232 -2.25 -5.43 7.28
N LEU A 233 -3.54 -5.22 7.55
CA LEU A 233 -4.07 -3.93 7.96
C LEU A 233 -3.92 -3.73 9.47
N ASP A 234 -3.31 -2.62 9.88
CA ASP A 234 -3.09 -2.31 11.30
C ASP A 234 -3.77 -1.01 11.74
N GLY A 235 -3.77 -0.76 13.06
CA GLY A 235 -4.34 0.43 13.67
C GLY A 235 -5.83 0.29 13.98
N ILE A 236 -6.40 -0.92 13.92
CA ILE A 236 -7.84 -1.19 14.07
C ILE A 236 -8.45 -0.65 15.37
N ALA A 237 -7.63 -0.49 16.42
CA ALA A 237 -8.05 0.12 17.68
C ALA A 237 -8.67 1.52 17.48
N VAL A 238 -8.19 2.29 16.50
CA VAL A 238 -8.74 3.62 16.21
C VAL A 238 -10.13 3.51 15.60
N PRO A 239 -10.36 2.84 14.45
CA PRO A 239 -11.70 2.60 13.93
C PRO A 239 -12.69 2.01 14.93
N LEU A 240 -12.24 1.13 15.82
CA LEU A 240 -13.10 0.53 16.85
C LEU A 240 -13.46 1.49 18.00
N SER A 241 -12.70 2.58 18.16
CA SER A 241 -12.83 3.53 19.26
C SER A 241 -13.89 4.60 19.04
N GLY A 242 -14.18 4.94 17.78
CA GLY A 242 -15.16 5.97 17.38
C GLY A 242 -16.40 5.36 16.72
N ASP A 243 -17.06 6.15 15.86
CA ASP A 243 -18.26 5.73 15.14
C ASP A 243 -17.90 4.76 14.00
N ARG A 244 -18.23 3.48 14.21
CA ARG A 244 -17.94 2.39 13.28
C ARG A 244 -18.64 2.52 11.93
N THR A 245 -19.67 3.36 11.83
CA THR A 245 -20.33 3.64 10.54
C THR A 245 -19.53 4.60 9.66
N LYS A 246 -18.62 5.37 10.27
CA LYS A 246 -17.80 6.36 9.55
C LYS A 246 -16.53 5.76 8.96
N PHE A 247 -15.91 4.82 9.67
CA PHE A 247 -14.69 4.16 9.20
C PHE A 247 -15.07 2.87 8.48
N LYS A 248 -15.23 2.99 7.16
CA LYS A 248 -15.90 2.02 6.26
C LYS A 248 -15.05 0.77 5.98
N CYS A 249 -14.75 -0.03 7.01
CA CYS A 249 -13.92 -1.23 6.88
C CYS A 249 -14.50 -2.26 5.89
N GLN A 250 -15.83 -2.40 5.82
CA GLN A 250 -16.47 -3.33 4.89
C GLN A 250 -16.29 -2.89 3.42
N GLU A 251 -16.45 -1.60 3.12
CA GLU A 251 -16.23 -1.07 1.77
C GLU A 251 -14.77 -1.32 1.32
N LEU A 252 -13.80 -1.20 2.22
CA LEU A 252 -12.40 -1.52 1.89
C LEU A 252 -12.21 -3.03 1.66
N TYR A 253 -12.83 -3.88 2.47
CA TYR A 253 -12.77 -5.33 2.26
C TYR A 253 -13.36 -5.73 0.90
N ASP A 254 -14.52 -5.19 0.55
CA ASP A 254 -15.20 -5.43 -0.73
C ASP A 254 -14.42 -4.85 -1.91
N HIS A 255 -13.62 -3.80 -1.70
CA HIS A 255 -12.73 -3.26 -2.73
C HIS A 255 -11.52 -4.17 -3.00
N ILE A 256 -11.06 -4.92 -2.00
CA ILE A 256 -9.90 -5.82 -2.12
C ILE A 256 -10.29 -7.16 -2.78
N HIS A 257 -11.55 -7.59 -2.67
CA HIS A 257 -12.03 -8.93 -3.03
C HIS A 257 -13.06 -8.93 -4.16
#